data_AF-A0A2C6LCC3-F1
#
_entry.id   AF-A0A2C6LCC3-F1
#
_cell.length_a   1.000
_cell.length_b   1.000
_cell.length_c   1.000
_cell.angle_alpha   90.00
_cell.angle_beta   90.00
_cell.angle_gamma   90.00
#
_symmetry.space_group_name_H-M   'P 1'
#
loop_
_entity.id
_entity.type
_entity.pdbx_description
1 polymer ?
#
loop_
_entity_poly.entity_id
_entity_poly.type
_entity_poly.pdbx_seq_one_letter_code
_entity_poly.pdbx_strand_id
1 'polypeptide(L)'
;MSAVKIQRLALPKGVNLKCEICGEPATFRCLECPTFYCTQEHFETDWYGVLHRIHRDVTALREERKTVGTEKDRQQREKDLQAIRRKVLEVSRATAQKCVVQGKYQYAAAGALYALKMAEVLYGQDAPEVVAAHLLLAEIHLGLQRLQSAEELLTLVRSRHTHQVLGHARRGLDAGTVMRGAFALERLKSLSDLSGYVKNWQE
;
A
#
# COMPACT_ATOMS: atom_id res chain seq x y z
N MET A 1 5.16 22.49 5.75
CA MET A 1 5.56 21.83 4.49
C MET A 1 4.48 22.06 3.46
N SER A 2 4.83 22.46 2.23
CA SER A 2 3.85 22.92 1.23
C SER A 2 3.80 21.98 0.02
N ALA A 3 2.59 21.62 -0.39
CA ALA A 3 2.35 21.16 -1.74
C ALA A 3 2.30 22.38 -2.68
N VAL A 4 2.78 22.22 -3.91
CA VAL A 4 2.72 23.26 -4.95
C VAL A 4 1.78 22.81 -6.07
N LYS A 5 0.92 23.72 -6.51
CA LYS A 5 0.01 23.48 -7.63
C LYS A 5 0.81 23.35 -8.93
N ILE A 6 0.56 22.28 -9.67
CA ILE A 6 1.22 21.98 -10.93
C ILE A 6 0.65 22.88 -12.02
N GLN A 7 1.53 23.55 -12.75
CA GLN A 7 1.14 24.28 -13.95
C GLN A 7 1.02 23.30 -15.13
N ARG A 8 -0.22 22.92 -15.47
CA ARG A 8 -0.49 21.94 -16.53
C ARG A 8 0.08 22.32 -17.90
N LEU A 9 0.27 23.62 -18.15
CA LEU A 9 0.87 24.14 -19.37
C LEU A 9 2.38 23.87 -19.50
N ALA A 10 3.06 23.62 -18.38
CA ALA A 10 4.49 23.33 -18.36
C ALA A 10 4.80 21.83 -18.49
N LEU A 11 3.78 20.97 -18.59
CA LEU A 11 3.97 19.53 -18.75
C LEU A 11 4.16 19.16 -20.23
N PRO A 12 5.00 18.15 -20.54
CA PRO A 12 5.06 17.57 -21.88
C PRO A 12 3.68 17.04 -22.27
N LYS A 13 3.29 17.22 -23.54
CA LYS A 13 2.01 16.74 -24.06
C LYS A 13 1.88 15.23 -23.83
N GLY A 14 0.79 14.82 -23.19
CA GLY A 14 0.46 13.40 -22.96
C GLY A 14 0.90 12.80 -21.61
N VAL A 15 1.52 13.57 -20.70
CA VAL A 15 1.90 13.05 -19.37
C VAL A 15 0.69 13.11 -18.41
N ASN A 16 0.13 11.94 -18.10
CA ASN A 16 -0.93 11.78 -17.11
C ASN A 16 -0.33 11.51 -15.72
N LEU A 17 -0.22 12.56 -14.90
CA LEU A 17 0.14 12.43 -13.49
C LEU A 17 -1.06 11.94 -12.69
N LYS A 18 -0.89 10.87 -11.92
CA LYS A 18 -1.94 10.28 -11.08
C LYS A 18 -1.65 10.53 -9.60
N CYS A 19 -2.70 10.66 -8.82
CA CYS A 19 -2.61 10.75 -7.36
C CYS A 19 -2.15 9.42 -6.77
N GLU A 20 -1.21 9.45 -5.82
CA GLU A 20 -0.71 8.25 -5.15
C GLU A 20 -1.74 7.60 -4.21
N ILE A 21 -2.79 8.32 -3.80
CA ILE A 21 -3.86 7.81 -2.92
C ILE A 21 -5.04 7.28 -3.72
N CYS A 22 -5.64 8.09 -4.60
CA CYS A 22 -6.89 7.74 -5.30
C CYS A 22 -6.72 7.39 -6.79
N GLY A 23 -5.55 7.62 -7.39
CA GLY A 23 -5.32 7.36 -8.81
C GLY A 23 -5.92 8.40 -9.78
N GLU A 24 -6.64 9.39 -9.28
CA GLU A 24 -7.20 10.52 -10.06
C GLU A 24 -6.13 11.45 -10.62
N PRO A 25 -6.43 12.26 -11.66
CA PRO A 25 -5.47 13.20 -12.22
C PRO A 25 -4.95 14.20 -11.19
N ALA A 26 -3.63 14.26 -11.04
CA ALA A 26 -2.98 15.11 -10.05
C ALA A 26 -2.99 16.60 -10.45
N THR A 27 -3.06 17.45 -9.43
CA THR A 27 -3.03 18.92 -9.53
C THR A 27 -1.96 19.52 -8.61
N PHE A 28 -1.49 18.76 -7.61
CA PHE A 28 -0.48 19.16 -6.64
C PHE A 28 0.73 18.23 -6.69
N ARG A 29 1.91 18.79 -6.42
CA ARG A 29 3.19 18.09 -6.32
C ARG A 29 3.86 18.40 -4.98
N CYS A 30 4.54 17.42 -4.39
CA CYS A 30 5.41 17.65 -3.23
C CYS A 30 6.74 18.31 -3.64
N LEU A 31 7.25 19.23 -2.81
CA LEU A 31 8.54 19.88 -3.03
C LEU A 31 9.75 18.97 -2.76
N GLU A 32 9.63 18.08 -1.77
CA GLU A 32 10.75 17.25 -1.30
C GLU A 32 10.82 15.89 -2.00
N CYS A 33 9.71 15.41 -2.53
CA CYS A 33 9.66 14.13 -3.21
C CYS A 33 8.87 14.21 -4.52
N PRO A 34 9.18 13.33 -5.49
CA PRO A 34 8.52 13.30 -6.78
C PRO A 34 7.10 12.66 -6.72
N THR A 35 6.29 12.98 -5.70
CA THR A 35 4.91 12.49 -5.53
C THR A 35 3.87 13.52 -5.96
N PHE A 36 2.70 13.02 -6.36
CA PHE A 36 1.63 13.83 -6.95
C PHE A 36 0.26 13.53 -6.29
N TYR A 37 -0.57 14.56 -6.15
CA TYR A 37 -1.86 14.49 -5.45
C TYR A 37 -2.95 15.29 -6.18
N CYS A 38 -4.22 14.91 -6.03
CA CYS A 38 -5.36 15.65 -6.60
C CYS A 38 -5.87 16.79 -5.69
N THR A 39 -5.66 16.68 -4.37
CA THR A 39 -6.04 17.69 -3.38
C THR A 39 -4.92 17.91 -2.38
N GLN A 40 -4.93 19.07 -1.71
CA GLN A 40 -4.02 19.35 -0.59
C GLN A 40 -4.27 18.39 0.59
N GLU A 41 -5.52 18.04 0.85
CA GLU A 41 -5.90 17.09 1.92
C GLU A 41 -5.28 15.71 1.71
N HIS A 42 -5.23 15.21 0.47
CA HIS A 42 -4.54 13.96 0.15
C HIS A 42 -3.03 14.05 0.39
N PHE A 43 -2.41 15.21 0.09
CA PHE A 43 -1.01 15.42 0.43
C PHE A 43 -0.79 15.42 1.95
N GLU A 44 -1.61 16.14 2.71
CA GLU A 44 -1.49 16.19 4.17
C GLU A 44 -1.70 14.82 4.81
N THR A 45 -2.68 14.07 4.32
CA THR A 45 -2.93 12.69 4.76
C THR A 45 -1.72 11.80 4.54
N ASP A 46 -1.08 11.88 3.37
CA ASP A 46 0.14 11.11 3.08
C ASP A 46 1.34 11.57 3.93
N TRP A 47 1.52 12.89 4.05
CA TRP A 47 2.60 13.51 4.80
C TRP A 47 2.59 13.11 6.28
N TYR A 48 1.47 13.37 6.96
CA TYR A 48 1.31 13.08 8.38
C TYR A 48 1.15 11.58 8.65
N GLY A 49 0.72 10.80 7.66
CA GLY A 49 0.67 9.34 7.72
C GLY A 49 2.05 8.72 7.70
N VAL A 50 2.71 8.73 6.54
CA VAL A 50 3.93 7.94 6.33
C VAL A 50 5.03 8.69 5.58
N LEU A 51 4.68 9.61 4.68
CA LEU A 51 5.63 10.20 3.72
C LEU A 51 6.75 10.96 4.41
N HIS A 52 6.50 11.63 5.54
CA HIS A 52 7.55 12.32 6.31
C HIS A 52 8.72 11.38 6.69
N ARG A 53 8.49 10.07 6.85
CA ARG A 53 9.52 9.07 7.17
C ARG A 53 10.18 8.46 5.94
N ILE A 54 9.39 8.26 4.88
CA ILE A 54 9.82 7.49 3.71
C ILE A 54 10.23 8.36 2.51
N HIS A 55 10.03 9.69 2.54
CA HIS A 55 10.24 10.57 1.38
C HIS A 55 11.63 10.40 0.74
N ARG A 56 12.71 10.26 1.53
CA ARG A 56 14.08 10.03 1.02
C ARG A 56 14.20 8.70 0.27
N ASP A 57 13.65 7.65 0.87
CA ASP A 57 13.67 6.30 0.29
C ASP A 57 12.84 6.27 -1.01
N VAL A 58 11.68 6.95 -1.04
CA VAL A 58 10.83 7.07 -2.23
C VAL A 58 11.52 7.87 -3.34
N THR A 59 12.22 8.95 -3.01
CA THR A 59 13.00 9.73 -3.99
C THR A 59 14.11 8.86 -4.61
N ALA A 60 14.88 8.13 -3.79
CA ALA A 60 15.92 7.22 -4.28
C ALA A 60 15.36 6.15 -5.23
N LEU A 61 14.21 5.56 -4.91
CA LEU A 61 13.55 4.57 -5.78
C LEU A 61 13.09 5.14 -7.14
N ARG A 62 12.83 6.45 -7.24
CA ARG A 62 12.39 7.09 -8.50
C ARG A 62 13.53 7.65 -9.33
N GLU A 63 14.61 8.13 -8.71
CA GLU A 63 15.78 8.68 -9.41
C GLU A 63 16.61 7.60 -10.09
N GLU A 64 16.72 6.41 -9.49
CA GLU A 64 17.56 5.31 -10.00
C GLU A 64 17.09 4.72 -11.34
N ARG A 65 15.84 4.97 -11.78
CA ARG A 65 15.41 4.52 -13.13
C ARG A 65 16.21 5.14 -14.28
N LYS A 66 17.04 6.15 -14.01
CA LYS A 66 17.74 6.94 -15.02
C LYS A 66 19.20 6.54 -15.25
N THR A 67 19.78 5.68 -14.41
CA THR A 67 21.21 5.34 -14.42
C THR A 67 21.50 4.07 -15.22
N VAL A 68 22.14 4.23 -16.39
CA VAL A 68 22.63 3.09 -17.20
C VAL A 68 24.08 2.81 -16.81
N GLY A 69 24.38 1.60 -16.31
CA GLY A 69 25.75 1.16 -16.00
C GLY A 69 26.01 -0.31 -16.31
N THR A 70 27.19 -0.79 -15.90
CA THR A 70 27.71 -2.15 -16.11
C THR A 70 26.85 -3.22 -15.43
N GLU A 71 26.90 -4.47 -15.92
CA GLU A 71 26.09 -5.59 -15.40
C GLU A 71 26.32 -5.87 -13.90
N LYS A 72 27.57 -5.82 -13.42
CA LYS A 72 27.87 -5.96 -11.98
C LYS A 72 27.23 -4.85 -11.14
N ASP A 73 27.30 -3.62 -11.63
CA ASP A 73 26.67 -2.47 -10.96
C ASP A 73 25.15 -2.58 -10.98
N ARG A 74 24.54 -3.15 -12.04
CA ARG A 74 23.10 -3.42 -12.11
C ARG A 74 22.66 -4.42 -11.04
N GLN A 75 23.41 -5.50 -10.84
CA GLN A 75 23.08 -6.51 -9.83
C GLN A 75 23.22 -5.97 -8.40
N GLN A 76 24.26 -5.19 -8.12
CA GLN A 76 24.42 -4.56 -6.80
C GLN A 76 23.31 -3.54 -6.54
N ARG A 77 22.99 -2.70 -7.53
CA ARG A 77 21.88 -1.75 -7.45
C ARG A 77 20.55 -2.43 -7.20
N GLU A 78 20.24 -3.53 -7.87
CA GLU A 78 18.98 -4.23 -7.64
C GLU A 78 18.88 -4.75 -6.20
N LYS A 79 19.98 -5.23 -5.61
CA LYS A 79 20.01 -5.63 -4.19
C LYS A 79 19.76 -4.44 -3.26
N ASP A 80 20.38 -3.31 -3.54
CA ASP A 80 20.21 -2.08 -2.75
C ASP A 80 18.77 -1.56 -2.87
N LEU A 81 18.19 -1.57 -4.07
CA LEU A 81 16.78 -1.22 -4.31
C LEU A 81 15.83 -2.16 -3.59
N GLN A 82 16.10 -3.47 -3.59
CA GLN A 82 15.31 -4.43 -2.82
C GLN A 82 15.41 -4.20 -1.31
N ALA A 83 16.57 -3.77 -0.80
CA ALA A 83 16.73 -3.39 0.60
C ALA A 83 15.88 -2.13 0.93
N ILE A 84 15.92 -1.11 0.06
CA ILE A 84 15.11 0.11 0.23
C ILE A 84 13.61 -0.23 0.18
N ARG A 85 13.16 -1.03 -0.79
CA ARG A 85 11.75 -1.48 -0.89
C ARG A 85 11.29 -2.21 0.37
N ARG A 86 12.13 -3.10 0.92
CA ARG A 86 11.83 -3.81 2.18
C ARG A 86 11.73 -2.86 3.36
N LYS A 87 12.66 -1.92 3.49
CA LYS A 87 12.61 -0.88 4.51
C LYS A 87 11.33 -0.03 4.41
N VAL A 88 10.95 0.41 3.21
CA VAL A 88 9.72 1.17 2.99
C VAL A 88 8.49 0.34 3.38
N LEU A 89 8.45 -0.94 3.02
CA LEU A 89 7.38 -1.86 3.41
C LEU A 89 7.24 -1.97 4.93
N GLU A 90 8.34 -2.20 5.64
CA GLU A 90 8.33 -2.35 7.10
C GLU A 90 7.90 -1.06 7.81
N VAL A 91 8.48 0.08 7.43
CA VAL A 91 8.15 1.39 8.02
C VAL A 91 6.69 1.77 7.76
N SER A 92 6.21 1.57 6.54
CA SER A 92 4.83 1.90 6.16
C SER A 92 3.81 1.02 6.87
N ARG A 93 4.06 -0.29 6.94
CA ARG A 93 3.22 -1.24 7.70
C ARG A 93 3.16 -0.90 9.19
N ALA A 94 4.32 -0.70 9.82
CA ALA A 94 4.38 -0.38 11.25
C ALA A 94 3.68 0.95 11.57
N THR A 95 3.86 1.95 10.71
CA THR A 95 3.22 3.26 10.90
C THR A 95 1.71 3.17 10.70
N ALA A 96 1.22 2.47 9.68
CA ALA A 96 -0.20 2.25 9.45
C ALA A 96 -0.86 1.50 10.63
N GLN A 97 -0.24 0.43 11.13
CA GLN A 97 -0.72 -0.30 12.30
C GLN A 97 -0.78 0.59 13.55
N LYS A 98 0.25 1.41 13.78
CA LYS A 98 0.25 2.39 14.88
C LYS A 98 -0.91 3.37 14.75
N CYS A 99 -1.18 3.88 13.55
CA CYS A 99 -2.30 4.79 13.30
C CYS A 99 -3.66 4.12 13.52
N VAL A 100 -3.82 2.86 13.12
CA VAL A 100 -5.04 2.05 13.38
C VAL A 100 -5.30 1.92 14.87
N VAL A 101 -4.28 1.56 15.66
CA VAL A 101 -4.40 1.44 17.13
C VAL A 101 -4.75 2.79 17.79
N GLN A 102 -4.30 3.90 17.20
CA GLN A 102 -4.62 5.24 17.67
C GLN A 102 -5.99 5.75 17.19
N GLY A 103 -6.76 4.96 16.44
CA GLY A 103 -8.03 5.38 15.83
C GLY A 103 -7.89 6.40 14.68
N LYS A 104 -6.66 6.65 14.23
CA LYS A 104 -6.32 7.63 13.19
C LYS A 104 -6.37 6.99 11.80
N TYR A 105 -7.54 6.50 11.41
CA TYR A 105 -7.71 5.73 10.18
C TYR A 105 -7.43 6.53 8.90
N GLN A 106 -7.69 7.85 8.90
CA GLN A 106 -7.41 8.70 7.73
C GLN A 106 -5.93 8.67 7.34
N TYR A 107 -5.03 8.83 8.32
CA TYR A 107 -3.57 8.79 8.10
C TYR A 107 -3.04 7.38 7.87
N ALA A 108 -3.70 6.36 8.43
CA ALA A 108 -3.32 4.97 8.25
C ALA A 108 -3.44 4.51 6.79
N ALA A 109 -4.42 5.04 6.04
CA ALA A 109 -4.71 4.64 4.67
C ALA A 109 -3.49 4.80 3.74
N ALA A 110 -2.79 5.95 3.81
CA ALA A 110 -1.61 6.19 3.01
C ALA A 110 -0.50 5.16 3.31
N GLY A 111 -0.23 4.89 4.59
CA GLY A 111 0.74 3.87 4.99
C GLY A 111 0.41 2.47 4.48
N ALA A 112 -0.87 2.07 4.54
CA ALA A 112 -1.31 0.78 4.02
C ALA A 112 -1.16 0.68 2.48
N LEU A 113 -1.44 1.76 1.74
CA LEU A 113 -1.25 1.80 0.29
C LEU A 113 0.23 1.66 -0.12
N TYR A 114 1.15 2.34 0.58
CA TYR A 114 2.58 2.15 0.34
C TYR A 114 3.03 0.71 0.65
N ALA A 115 2.57 0.15 1.77
CA ALA A 115 2.87 -1.23 2.13
C ALA A 115 2.38 -2.20 1.05
N LEU A 116 1.15 -2.01 0.56
CA LEU A 116 0.59 -2.83 -0.51
C LEU A 116 1.43 -2.76 -1.79
N LYS A 117 1.71 -1.54 -2.27
CA LYS A 117 2.49 -1.31 -3.50
C LYS A 117 3.90 -1.91 -3.41
N MET A 118 4.55 -1.80 -2.25
CA MET A 118 5.89 -2.39 -2.06
C MET A 118 5.83 -3.91 -1.95
N ALA A 119 4.81 -4.47 -1.30
CA ALA A 119 4.62 -5.91 -1.18
C ALA A 119 4.37 -6.56 -2.55
N GLU A 120 3.55 -5.96 -3.40
CA GLU A 120 3.30 -6.44 -4.76
C GLU A 120 4.57 -6.47 -5.61
N VAL A 121 5.42 -5.44 -5.49
CA VAL A 121 6.69 -5.35 -6.22
C VAL A 121 7.73 -6.37 -5.70
N LEU A 122 7.74 -6.65 -4.40
CA LEU A 122 8.75 -7.54 -3.78
C LEU A 122 8.39 -9.03 -3.89
N TYR A 123 7.12 -9.38 -3.68
CA TYR A 123 6.71 -10.78 -3.51
C TYR A 123 5.75 -11.27 -4.59
N GLY A 124 5.18 -10.37 -5.40
CA GLY A 124 4.16 -10.68 -6.39
C GLY A 124 2.74 -10.71 -5.80
N GLN A 125 1.73 -10.77 -6.68
CA GLN A 125 0.32 -10.55 -6.31
C GLN A 125 -0.30 -11.63 -5.41
N ASP A 126 0.23 -12.85 -5.46
CA ASP A 126 -0.29 -14.01 -4.71
C ASP A 126 0.43 -14.25 -3.38
N ALA A 127 1.26 -13.31 -2.94
CA ALA A 127 2.04 -13.45 -1.72
C ALA A 127 1.20 -13.17 -0.46
N PRO A 128 1.45 -13.86 0.67
CA PRO A 128 0.74 -13.62 1.92
C PRO A 128 0.97 -12.19 2.46
N GLU A 129 2.11 -11.56 2.14
CA GLU A 129 2.40 -10.17 2.48
C GLU A 129 1.46 -9.19 1.78
N VAL A 130 1.09 -9.47 0.53
CA VAL A 130 0.11 -8.68 -0.23
C VAL A 130 -1.29 -8.85 0.37
N VAL A 131 -1.66 -10.08 0.74
CA VAL A 131 -2.92 -10.34 1.44
C VAL A 131 -2.98 -9.58 2.76
N ALA A 132 -1.92 -9.61 3.57
CA ALA A 132 -1.85 -8.89 4.84
C ALA A 132 -1.99 -7.37 4.65
N ALA A 133 -1.42 -6.80 3.59
CA ALA A 133 -1.57 -5.38 3.27
C ALA A 133 -3.01 -5.01 2.85
N HIS A 134 -3.67 -5.86 2.05
CA HIS A 134 -5.08 -5.67 1.69
C HIS A 134 -6.00 -5.75 2.91
N LEU A 135 -5.75 -6.67 3.84
CA LEU A 135 -6.52 -6.77 5.09
C LEU A 135 -6.37 -5.54 5.96
N LEU A 136 -5.15 -5.00 6.08
CA LEU A 136 -4.91 -3.76 6.79
C LEU A 136 -5.68 -2.59 6.16
N LEU A 137 -5.71 -2.52 4.82
CA LEU A 137 -6.48 -1.51 4.09
C LEU A 137 -7.99 -1.67 4.32
N ALA A 138 -8.51 -2.91 4.30
CA ALA A 138 -9.92 -3.20 4.58
C ALA A 138 -10.32 -2.78 6.01
N GLU A 139 -9.50 -3.09 7.02
CA GLU A 139 -9.70 -2.67 8.41
C GLU A 139 -9.74 -1.14 8.54
N ILE A 140 -8.87 -0.43 7.82
CA ILE A 140 -8.87 1.03 7.77
C ILE A 140 -10.16 1.56 7.13
N HIS A 141 -10.63 0.96 6.04
CA HIS A 141 -11.88 1.34 5.40
C HIS A 141 -13.10 1.09 6.29
N LEU A 142 -13.12 0.00 7.07
CA LEU A 142 -14.13 -0.24 8.10
C LEU A 142 -14.10 0.86 9.17
N GLY A 143 -12.91 1.25 9.66
CA GLY A 143 -12.74 2.35 10.61
C GLY A 143 -13.15 3.73 10.06
N LEU A 144 -13.08 3.91 8.74
CA LEU A 144 -13.57 5.11 8.03
C LEU A 144 -15.06 5.02 7.62
N GLN A 145 -15.77 3.96 8.01
CA GLN A 145 -17.16 3.68 7.61
C GLN A 145 -17.38 3.58 6.08
N ARG A 146 -16.32 3.26 5.31
CA ARG A 146 -16.38 3.02 3.87
C ARG A 146 -16.65 1.55 3.60
N LEU A 147 -17.85 1.10 3.97
CA LEU A 147 -18.21 -0.34 3.99
C LEU A 147 -18.13 -0.99 2.59
N GLN A 148 -18.56 -0.30 1.54
CA GLN A 148 -18.52 -0.83 0.17
C GLN A 148 -17.08 -1.17 -0.26
N SER A 149 -16.14 -0.22 -0.08
CA SER A 149 -14.74 -0.45 -0.41
C SER A 149 -14.10 -1.55 0.45
N ALA A 150 -14.48 -1.66 1.72
CA ALA A 150 -14.02 -2.74 2.58
C ALA A 150 -14.52 -4.11 2.10
N GLU A 151 -15.79 -4.22 1.73
CA GLU A 151 -16.40 -5.46 1.24
C GLU A 151 -15.76 -5.94 -0.09
N GLU A 152 -15.48 -5.02 -1.00
CA GLU A 152 -14.76 -5.30 -2.24
C GLU A 152 -13.36 -5.84 -1.98
N LEU A 153 -12.60 -5.20 -1.09
CA LEU A 153 -11.25 -5.63 -0.72
C LEU A 153 -11.25 -6.99 -0.03
N LEU A 154 -12.19 -7.24 0.88
CA LEU A 154 -12.33 -8.53 1.56
C LEU A 154 -12.73 -9.64 0.58
N THR A 155 -13.61 -9.35 -0.37
CA THR A 155 -14.00 -10.29 -1.42
C THR A 155 -12.83 -10.63 -2.34
N LEU A 156 -12.02 -9.62 -2.71
CA LEU A 156 -10.80 -9.80 -3.48
C LEU A 156 -9.77 -10.66 -2.73
N VAL A 157 -9.57 -10.41 -1.44
CA VAL A 157 -8.67 -11.23 -0.62
C VAL A 157 -9.17 -12.67 -0.54
N ARG A 158 -10.49 -12.87 -0.35
CA ARG A 158 -11.10 -14.19 -0.28
C ARG A 158 -10.89 -14.97 -1.58
N SER A 159 -11.11 -14.36 -2.74
CA SER A 159 -10.94 -15.03 -4.04
C SER A 159 -9.47 -15.35 -4.36
N ARG A 160 -8.54 -14.48 -3.97
CA ARG A 160 -7.09 -14.75 -4.10
C ARG A 160 -6.63 -15.86 -3.18
N HIS A 161 -7.10 -15.86 -1.93
CA HIS A 161 -6.76 -16.90 -0.97
C HIS A 161 -7.31 -18.27 -1.39
N THR A 162 -8.54 -18.37 -1.92
CA THR A 162 -9.08 -19.64 -2.42
C THR A 162 -8.26 -20.17 -3.60
N HIS A 163 -7.86 -19.30 -4.53
CA HIS A 163 -6.98 -19.68 -5.64
C HIS A 163 -5.59 -20.14 -5.15
N GLN A 164 -5.06 -19.47 -4.12
CA GLN A 164 -3.76 -19.80 -3.51
C GLN A 164 -3.80 -21.15 -2.77
N VAL A 165 -4.84 -21.42 -1.97
CA VAL A 165 -5.03 -22.70 -1.28
C VAL A 165 -5.22 -23.86 -2.26
N LEU A 166 -6.02 -23.68 -3.32
CA LEU A 166 -6.18 -24.68 -4.38
C LEU A 166 -4.87 -24.91 -5.15
N GLY A 167 -4.07 -23.86 -5.35
CA GLY A 167 -2.75 -23.94 -5.99
C GLY A 167 -1.66 -24.57 -5.11
N HIS A 168 -1.72 -24.39 -3.80
CA HIS A 168 -0.78 -24.98 -2.82
C HIS A 168 -1.12 -26.43 -2.48
N ALA A 169 -2.40 -26.80 -2.45
CA ALA A 169 -2.84 -28.20 -2.35
C ALA A 169 -2.28 -29.07 -3.49
N ARG A 170 -1.98 -28.47 -4.66
CA ARG A 170 -1.33 -29.14 -5.79
C ARG A 170 0.21 -29.17 -5.73
N ARG A 171 0.84 -28.31 -4.93
CA ARG A 171 2.31 -28.07 -4.95
C ARG A 171 3.07 -28.45 -3.68
N GLY A 172 2.38 -28.87 -2.62
CA GLY A 172 2.98 -29.48 -1.43
C GLY A 172 4.19 -28.72 -0.87
N LEU A 173 3.99 -27.54 -0.26
CA LEU A 173 5.09 -26.71 0.24
C LEU A 173 4.82 -26.01 1.60
N ASP A 174 5.90 -26.00 2.39
CA ASP A 174 6.33 -25.31 3.63
C ASP A 174 5.35 -24.75 4.69
N ALA A 175 5.51 -25.28 5.92
CA ALA A 175 4.77 -24.93 7.13
C ALA A 175 4.83 -23.44 7.53
N GLY A 176 5.93 -22.74 7.21
CA GLY A 176 6.08 -21.30 7.52
C GLY A 176 5.17 -20.38 6.68
N THR A 177 4.78 -20.83 5.48
CA THR A 177 3.82 -20.11 4.63
C THR A 177 2.38 -20.42 5.06
N VAL A 178 2.12 -21.66 5.48
CA VAL A 178 0.83 -22.10 6.05
C VAL A 178 0.50 -21.35 7.34
N MET A 179 1.45 -21.19 8.27
CA MET A 179 1.26 -20.44 9.52
C MET A 179 0.94 -18.96 9.30
N ARG A 180 1.63 -18.31 8.35
CA ARG A 180 1.36 -16.90 8.01
C ARG A 180 0.01 -16.72 7.30
N GLY A 181 -0.40 -17.69 6.48
CA GLY A 181 -1.74 -17.75 5.89
C GLY A 181 -2.85 -17.98 6.91
N ALA A 182 -2.62 -18.85 7.90
CA ALA A 182 -3.58 -19.12 8.99
C ALA A 182 -3.87 -17.87 9.84
N PHE A 183 -2.84 -17.07 10.14
CA PHE A 183 -3.01 -15.80 10.86
C PHE A 183 -3.82 -14.77 10.04
N ALA A 184 -3.67 -14.78 8.72
CA ALA A 184 -4.48 -13.94 7.83
C ALA A 184 -5.94 -14.40 7.77
N LEU A 185 -6.21 -15.71 7.82
CA LEU A 185 -7.54 -16.29 7.89
C LEU A 185 -8.27 -15.96 9.20
N GLU A 186 -7.59 -16.01 10.33
CA GLU A 186 -8.18 -15.68 11.63
C GLU A 186 -8.55 -14.19 11.70
N ARG A 187 -7.68 -13.32 11.17
CA ARG A 187 -7.96 -11.89 11.02
C ARG A 187 -9.08 -11.59 10.02
N LEU A 188 -9.20 -12.38 8.95
CA LEU A 188 -10.33 -12.31 8.01
C LEU A 188 -11.65 -12.62 8.69
N LYS A 189 -11.71 -13.70 9.48
CA LYS A 189 -12.91 -14.10 10.24
C LYS A 189 -13.32 -13.01 11.22
N SER A 190 -12.37 -12.48 12.01
CA SER A 190 -12.68 -11.40 12.94
C SER A 190 -13.22 -10.15 12.24
N LEU A 191 -12.70 -9.80 11.06
CA LEU A 191 -13.15 -8.64 10.30
C LEU A 191 -14.50 -8.87 9.60
N SER A 192 -14.79 -10.09 9.11
CA SER A 192 -16.11 -10.41 8.55
C SER A 192 -17.20 -10.37 9.62
N ASP A 193 -16.88 -10.84 10.82
CA ASP A 193 -17.81 -10.80 11.95
C ASP A 193 -18.11 -9.34 12.33
N LEU A 194 -17.08 -8.50 12.42
CA LEU A 194 -17.24 -7.05 12.66
C LEU A 194 -18.04 -6.35 11.56
N SER A 195 -17.86 -6.72 10.28
CA SER A 195 -18.67 -6.19 9.19
C SER A 195 -20.15 -6.58 9.32
N GLY A 196 -20.44 -7.82 9.75
CA GLY A 196 -21.80 -8.27 10.06
C GLY A 196 -22.41 -7.51 11.22
N TYR A 197 -21.64 -7.24 12.28
CA TYR A 197 -22.09 -6.42 13.40
C TYR A 197 -22.41 -4.98 12.99
N VAL A 198 -21.56 -4.31 12.21
CA VAL A 198 -21.79 -2.91 11.80
C VAL A 198 -23.02 -2.76 10.90
N LYS A 199 -23.35 -3.76 10.06
CA LYS A 199 -24.60 -3.75 9.26
C LYS A 199 -25.87 -3.73 10.14
N ASN A 200 -25.83 -4.31 11.34
CA ASN A 200 -26.96 -4.34 12.28
C ASN A 200 -27.18 -3.05 13.10
N TRP A 201 -26.29 -2.04 13.01
CA TRP A 201 -26.47 -0.74 13.68
C TRP A 201 -27.08 0.33 12.77
N GLN A 202 -27.45 -0.02 11.54
CA GLN A 202 -28.09 0.88 10.57
C GLN A 202 -29.59 0.60 10.35
N GLU A 203 -30.21 -0.23 11.20
CA GLU A 203 -31.69 -0.39 11.27
C GLU A 203 -32.29 0.37 12.45
#